data_AF-A0A2B4RGX7-F1
#
_entry.id   AF-A0A2B4RGX7-F1
#
_cell.length_a   1.000
_cell.length_b   1.000
_cell.length_c   1.000
_cell.angle_alpha   90.00
_cell.angle_beta   90.00
_cell.angle_gamma   90.00
#
_symmetry.space_group_name_H-M   'P 1'
#
loop_
_entity.id
_entity.type
_entity.pdbx_description
1 polymer ?
#
loop_
_entity_poly.entity_id
_entity_poly.type
_entity_poly.pdbx_seq_one_letter_code
_entity_poly.pdbx_strand_id
1 'polypeptide(L)'
;MDIDAHQTKIPSSEKRSDHFQKASSLLSVAAIMMTVALFVRTETNMKILDSKFTQKIQEMGDSLDSLRVARQVLLTDSDISKGMEHKVNIVRRSLTSNESDSVNEAEADNGFKKYVTSIVTESIGTYCLSPGKVCVAGPRGLKGTPGNRGRRGPKGTKGETGTKGFMGPPGKSGKQGIKGDVGNPGIKGDKGDKGVPGHPGPKGEPGQSLSAPDVNVSPVSLTVTENQTAIFHCSATGHPKPKVSWRKINGAELVTTDGPDTALHVRTAGYNDSGSYMCTATSVLGKAQKMAKLYVEGFRWRSSILRDNVFYQSHLNQFLTPAVGSHPQWLLCYRASTHGWDVSTFHSNCDGKRNTVTIVKAGQYLFGGYTDIPWESSGGWTSTPNAFLFSLHNKEGLAPFKSVVKKPYRAMFRHSCCGPVFGTGHDIYITNNANSNHNSHAKFGYENVYSVPSGVQNKQALLAGSHPFTPDDWEVFYLG
;
A
#
# COMPACT_ATOMS: atom_id res chain seq x y z
N MET A 1 58.17 -37.61 -69.50
CA MET A 1 59.16 -37.10 -68.54
C MET A 1 58.90 -35.61 -68.40
N ASP A 2 58.68 -35.19 -67.15
CA ASP A 2 58.64 -33.83 -66.56
C ASP A 2 57.82 -32.73 -67.25
N ILE A 3 56.72 -32.27 -66.65
CA ILE A 3 56.62 -31.28 -65.55
C ILE A 3 57.22 -29.94 -65.97
N ASP A 4 56.34 -29.01 -66.34
CA ASP A 4 56.48 -27.62 -65.87
C ASP A 4 55.09 -27.04 -65.60
N ALA A 5 54.90 -26.70 -64.33
CA ALA A 5 53.72 -26.06 -63.79
C ALA A 5 53.95 -24.54 -63.81
N HIS A 6 53.06 -23.78 -64.47
CA HIS A 6 52.98 -22.35 -64.20
C HIS A 6 51.54 -21.91 -63.88
N GLN A 7 51.39 -21.57 -62.60
CA GLN A 7 50.30 -20.87 -61.95
C GLN A 7 49.74 -19.68 -62.75
N THR A 8 48.42 -19.70 -62.98
CA THR A 8 47.62 -18.50 -63.17
C THR A 8 46.98 -18.10 -61.85
N LYS A 9 47.46 -16.97 -61.32
CA LYS A 9 46.91 -16.21 -60.18
C LYS A 9 45.46 -15.82 -60.45
N ILE A 10 44.55 -16.20 -59.53
CA ILE A 10 43.17 -15.66 -59.44
C ILE A 10 43.17 -14.52 -58.39
N PRO A 11 42.46 -13.39 -58.62
CA PRO A 11 42.78 -12.10 -58.01
C PRO A 11 42.11 -11.82 -56.65
N SER A 12 42.66 -10.82 -55.97
CA SER A 12 42.42 -10.31 -54.62
C SER A 12 41.03 -9.69 -54.32
N SER A 13 39.95 -10.04 -55.03
CA SER A 13 38.61 -9.48 -54.79
C SER A 13 37.77 -10.31 -53.81
N GLU A 14 37.97 -11.62 -53.74
CA GLU A 14 37.11 -12.54 -52.97
C GLU A 14 37.38 -12.48 -51.46
N LYS A 15 38.64 -12.26 -51.04
CA LYS A 15 39.00 -12.04 -49.62
C LYS A 15 38.50 -10.71 -49.05
N ARG A 16 38.29 -9.69 -49.88
CA ARG A 16 37.79 -8.38 -49.42
C ARG A 16 36.29 -8.43 -49.16
N SER A 17 35.53 -9.20 -49.94
CA SER A 17 34.09 -9.39 -49.74
C SER A 17 33.78 -10.10 -48.42
N ASP A 18 34.50 -11.16 -48.10
CA ASP A 18 34.25 -11.96 -46.88
C ASP A 18 34.57 -11.19 -45.59
N HIS A 19 35.60 -10.33 -45.62
CA HIS A 19 35.90 -9.43 -44.50
C HIS A 19 34.86 -8.31 -44.32
N PHE A 20 34.30 -7.77 -45.41
CA PHE A 20 33.24 -6.77 -45.34
C PHE A 20 31.92 -7.37 -44.85
N GLN A 21 31.59 -8.60 -45.25
CA GLN A 21 30.38 -9.30 -44.79
C GLN A 21 30.44 -9.64 -43.29
N LYS A 22 31.60 -10.12 -42.82
CA LYS A 22 31.85 -10.37 -41.38
C LYS A 22 31.84 -9.10 -40.55
N ALA A 23 32.41 -8.00 -41.05
CA ALA A 23 32.37 -6.70 -40.36
C ALA A 23 30.94 -6.13 -40.29
N SER A 24 30.15 -6.26 -41.36
CA SER A 24 28.74 -5.85 -41.38
C SER A 24 27.88 -6.65 -40.40
N SER A 25 28.11 -7.97 -40.30
CA SER A 25 27.42 -8.82 -39.33
C SER A 25 27.81 -8.54 -37.87
N LEU A 26 29.05 -8.15 -37.61
CA LEU A 26 29.48 -7.78 -36.26
C LEU A 26 28.92 -6.40 -35.83
N LEU A 27 28.84 -5.46 -36.77
CA LEU A 27 28.25 -4.15 -36.54
C LEU A 27 26.75 -4.23 -36.29
N SER A 28 26.02 -5.12 -36.99
CA SER A 28 24.58 -5.31 -36.74
C SER A 28 24.32 -5.95 -35.38
N VAL A 29 25.09 -6.96 -34.98
CA VAL A 29 24.97 -7.59 -33.66
C VAL A 29 25.34 -6.59 -32.54
N ALA A 30 26.39 -5.79 -32.73
CA ALA A 30 26.76 -4.76 -31.76
C ALA A 30 25.68 -3.66 -31.61
N ALA A 31 25.04 -3.26 -32.72
CA ALA A 31 23.94 -2.30 -32.71
C ALA A 31 22.72 -2.86 -31.96
N ILE A 32 22.37 -4.13 -32.17
CA ILE A 32 21.27 -4.80 -31.46
C ILE A 32 21.58 -4.91 -29.95
N MET A 33 22.82 -5.26 -29.59
CA MET A 33 23.22 -5.33 -28.19
C MET A 33 23.21 -3.95 -27.51
N MET A 34 23.60 -2.89 -28.21
CA MET A 34 23.49 -1.52 -27.68
C MET A 34 22.04 -1.08 -27.54
N THR A 35 21.15 -1.36 -28.50
CA THR A 35 19.73 -0.98 -28.38
C THR A 35 19.03 -1.74 -27.27
N VAL A 36 19.32 -3.04 -27.11
CA VAL A 36 18.81 -3.83 -25.97
C VAL A 36 19.38 -3.32 -24.64
N ALA A 37 20.67 -3.00 -24.56
CA ALA A 37 21.27 -2.45 -23.35
C ALA A 37 20.69 -1.07 -22.98
N LEU A 38 20.45 -0.20 -23.97
CA LEU A 38 19.80 1.09 -23.77
C LEU A 38 18.34 0.92 -23.34
N PHE A 39 17.60 -0.01 -23.95
CA PHE A 39 16.21 -0.32 -23.59
C PHE A 39 16.10 -0.87 -22.16
N VAL A 40 16.95 -1.83 -21.79
CA VAL A 40 17.04 -2.37 -20.42
C VAL A 40 17.43 -1.25 -19.44
N ARG A 41 18.38 -0.39 -19.79
CA ARG A 41 18.80 0.75 -18.94
C ARG A 41 17.66 1.76 -18.77
N THR A 42 16.87 2.05 -19.80
CA THR A 42 15.68 2.92 -19.70
C THR A 42 14.58 2.29 -18.86
N GLU A 43 14.30 0.98 -19.00
CA GLU A 43 13.32 0.29 -18.17
C GLU A 43 13.73 0.25 -16.69
N THR A 44 15.01 -0.05 -16.40
CA THR A 44 15.51 -0.06 -15.01
C THR A 44 15.47 1.32 -14.39
N ASN A 45 15.83 2.38 -15.14
CA ASN A 45 15.73 3.75 -14.65
C ASN A 45 14.28 4.18 -14.42
N MET A 46 13.34 3.79 -15.28
CA MET A 46 11.91 4.06 -15.07
C MET A 46 11.35 3.30 -13.85
N LYS A 47 11.70 2.02 -13.67
CA LYS A 47 11.29 1.23 -12.49
C LYS A 47 11.87 1.78 -11.18
N ILE A 48 13.12 2.27 -11.20
CA ILE A 48 13.76 2.92 -10.04
C ILE A 48 13.14 4.30 -9.76
N LEU A 49 12.78 5.05 -10.80
CA LEU A 49 12.14 6.37 -10.65
C LEU A 49 10.71 6.22 -10.10
N ASP A 50 9.95 5.24 -10.60
CA ASP A 50 8.60 4.92 -10.12
C ASP A 50 8.65 4.47 -8.65
N SER A 51 9.55 3.57 -8.29
CA SER A 51 9.77 3.14 -6.89
C SER A 51 10.10 4.31 -5.94
N LYS A 52 10.98 5.24 -6.34
CA LYS A 52 11.32 6.42 -5.54
C LYS A 52 10.18 7.43 -5.46
N PHE A 53 9.37 7.53 -6.52
CA PHE A 53 8.21 8.41 -6.58
C PHE A 53 7.07 7.87 -5.69
N THR A 54 6.79 6.56 -5.74
CA THR A 54 5.85 5.88 -4.84
C THR A 54 6.27 5.99 -3.38
N GLN A 55 7.57 5.86 -3.07
CA GLN A 55 8.09 6.03 -1.71
C GLN A 55 7.89 7.46 -1.18
N LYS A 56 8.14 8.49 -2.01
CA LYS A 56 7.88 9.89 -1.63
C LYS A 56 6.40 10.22 -1.48
N ILE A 57 5.52 9.62 -2.28
CA ILE A 57 4.07 9.75 -2.13
C ILE A 57 3.61 9.13 -0.81
N GLN A 58 4.16 7.97 -0.45
CA GLN A 58 3.86 7.31 0.82
C GLN A 58 4.35 8.14 2.02
N GLU A 59 5.56 8.70 1.97
CA GLU A 59 6.08 9.59 3.02
C GLU A 59 5.25 10.87 3.22
N MET A 60 4.71 11.43 2.14
CA MET A 60 3.79 12.58 2.21
C MET A 60 2.42 12.17 2.78
N GLY A 61 1.89 11.00 2.39
CA GLY A 61 0.63 10.46 2.94
C GLY A 61 0.72 10.21 4.44
N ASP A 62 1.81 9.59 4.90
CA ASP A 62 2.04 9.29 6.32
C ASP A 62 2.21 10.58 7.16
N SER A 63 2.82 11.63 6.58
CA SER A 63 2.89 12.96 7.23
C SER A 63 1.52 13.62 7.35
N LEU A 64 0.65 13.49 6.34
CA LEU A 64 -0.72 14.03 6.37
C LEU A 64 -1.62 13.32 7.40
N ASP A 65 -1.49 12.00 7.53
CA ASP A 65 -2.23 11.23 8.53
C ASP A 65 -1.76 11.55 9.96
N SER A 66 -0.45 11.81 10.16
CA SER A 66 0.06 12.22 11.47
C SER A 66 -0.51 13.57 11.94
N LEU A 67 -0.73 14.51 11.00
CA LEU A 67 -1.35 15.80 11.27
C LEU A 67 -2.86 15.69 11.49
N ARG A 68 -3.54 14.75 10.82
CA ARG A 68 -4.96 14.43 11.03
C ARG A 68 -5.22 13.89 12.44
N VAL A 69 -4.31 13.06 12.96
CA VAL A 69 -4.36 12.54 14.33
C VAL A 69 -4.10 13.63 15.36
N ALA A 70 -3.14 14.52 15.12
CA ALA A 70 -2.88 15.68 15.99
C ALA A 70 -4.10 16.63 16.08
N ARG A 71 -4.88 16.78 14.99
CA ARG A 71 -6.13 17.55 14.97
C ARG A 71 -7.23 16.95 15.84
N GLN A 72 -7.34 15.62 15.91
CA GLN A 72 -8.36 14.94 16.72
C GLN A 72 -8.14 15.16 18.23
N VAL A 73 -6.89 15.37 18.64
CA VAL A 73 -6.51 15.67 20.03
C VAL A 73 -6.81 17.13 20.42
N LEU A 74 -6.79 18.06 19.46
CA LEU A 74 -7.07 19.48 19.71
C LEU A 74 -8.58 19.82 19.71
N LEU A 75 -9.43 18.92 19.23
CA LEU A 75 -10.89 19.09 19.18
C LEU A 75 -11.60 18.72 20.50
N THR A 76 -10.86 18.33 21.54
CA THR A 76 -11.42 17.95 22.85
C THR A 76 -11.22 19.00 23.93
N ASP A 77 -10.68 20.19 23.62
CA ASP A 77 -10.52 21.27 24.59
C ASP A 77 -11.50 22.41 24.29
N SER A 78 -12.42 22.62 25.24
CA SER A 78 -13.48 23.61 25.16
C SER A 78 -12.95 24.98 25.58
N ASP A 79 -12.37 25.75 24.67
CA ASP A 79 -12.31 27.22 24.82
C ASP A 79 -11.72 27.90 23.58
N ILE A 80 -12.57 28.34 22.66
CA ILE A 80 -12.18 29.35 21.66
C ILE A 80 -13.31 30.37 21.51
N SER A 81 -13.40 31.26 22.49
CA SER A 81 -14.04 32.57 22.34
C SER A 81 -13.00 33.67 22.56
N LYS A 82 -12.30 34.06 21.48
CA LYS A 82 -11.65 35.37 21.24
C LYS A 82 -10.67 35.25 20.06
N GLY A 83 -11.12 35.66 18.88
CA GLY A 83 -10.25 35.85 17.72
C GLY A 83 -9.48 37.16 17.85
N MET A 84 -8.16 37.13 17.61
CA MET A 84 -7.30 38.29 17.53
C MET A 84 -6.66 38.33 16.13
N GLU A 85 -6.87 39.42 15.40
CA GLU A 85 -6.45 39.61 14.00
C GLU A 85 -4.97 40.03 13.93
N HIS A 86 -4.15 39.41 13.06
CA HIS A 86 -2.77 39.85 12.79
C HIS A 86 -2.46 39.83 11.28
N LYS A 87 -1.97 40.98 10.78
CA LYS A 87 -1.45 41.17 9.42
C LYS A 87 -0.02 40.64 9.32
N VAL A 88 0.27 39.82 8.31
CA VAL A 88 1.64 39.34 7.99
C VAL A 88 2.05 39.82 6.61
N ASN A 89 3.20 40.49 6.51
CA ASN A 89 3.83 40.88 5.25
C ASN A 89 4.73 39.74 4.73
N ILE A 90 4.53 39.33 3.49
CA ILE A 90 5.32 38.28 2.83
C ILE A 90 6.46 38.95 2.03
N VAL A 91 7.71 38.71 2.44
CA VAL A 91 8.90 39.09 1.67
C VAL A 91 9.28 37.92 0.75
N ARG A 92 9.22 38.13 -0.57
CA ARG A 92 9.75 37.19 -1.56
C ARG A 92 11.27 37.34 -1.66
N ARG A 93 12.01 36.27 -1.36
CA ARG A 93 13.41 36.15 -1.78
C ARG A 93 13.44 35.53 -3.18
N SER A 94 13.98 36.29 -4.13
CA SER A 94 14.24 35.83 -5.50
C SER A 94 15.37 34.80 -5.49
N LEU A 95 15.19 33.67 -6.16
CA LEU A 95 16.25 32.74 -6.50
C LEU A 95 16.62 33.01 -7.97
N THR A 96 17.82 33.55 -8.19
CA THR A 96 18.42 33.66 -9.52
C THR A 96 19.09 32.33 -9.86
N SER A 97 18.62 31.64 -10.88
CA SER A 97 19.36 30.58 -11.58
C SER A 97 19.80 31.10 -12.94
N ASN A 98 21.09 30.96 -13.24
CA ASN A 98 21.65 31.29 -14.54
C ASN A 98 21.10 30.35 -15.62
N GLU A 99 20.73 30.94 -16.75
CA GLU A 99 20.38 30.27 -18.00
C GLU A 99 21.54 29.43 -18.54
N SER A 100 21.23 28.20 -18.97
CA SER A 100 21.40 27.76 -20.36
C SER A 100 20.92 26.32 -20.50
N ASP A 101 19.71 26.11 -21.03
CA ASP A 101 19.44 25.18 -22.12
C ASP A 101 17.95 25.18 -22.45
N SER A 102 17.68 25.42 -23.72
CA SER A 102 16.36 25.69 -24.30
C SER A 102 15.54 24.41 -24.46
N VAL A 103 14.50 24.25 -23.65
CA VAL A 103 13.29 23.47 -23.98
C VAL A 103 12.08 24.19 -23.40
N ASN A 104 11.02 24.35 -24.21
CA ASN A 104 9.83 25.17 -23.94
C ASN A 104 9.18 24.91 -22.57
N GLU A 105 9.56 25.72 -21.59
CA GLU A 105 9.10 25.72 -20.18
C GLU A 105 7.63 26.15 -20.00
N ALA A 106 7.00 26.72 -21.04
CA ALA A 106 5.69 27.34 -20.95
C ALA A 106 4.51 26.35 -20.88
N GLU A 107 4.65 25.12 -21.39
CA GLU A 107 3.56 24.12 -21.34
C GLU A 107 3.60 23.27 -20.06
N ALA A 108 4.79 23.04 -19.49
CA ALA A 108 4.95 22.34 -18.21
C ALA A 108 4.52 23.21 -17.01
N ASP A 109 4.80 24.53 -17.04
CA ASP A 109 4.35 25.46 -15.98
C ASP A 109 2.82 25.56 -15.94
N ASN A 110 2.14 25.49 -17.08
CA ASN A 110 0.68 25.61 -17.14
C ASN A 110 -0.03 24.35 -16.63
N GLY A 111 0.51 23.16 -16.91
CA GLY A 111 0.03 21.89 -16.35
C GLY A 111 0.23 21.81 -14.83
N PHE A 112 1.40 22.23 -14.36
CA PHE A 112 1.71 22.29 -12.93
C PHE A 112 0.87 23.36 -12.21
N LYS A 113 0.70 24.56 -12.78
CA LYS A 113 -0.24 25.56 -12.26
C LYS A 113 -1.65 25.02 -12.19
N LYS A 114 -2.14 24.30 -13.20
CA LYS A 114 -3.53 23.80 -13.23
C LYS A 114 -3.75 22.70 -12.18
N TYR A 115 -2.77 21.83 -11.98
CA TYR A 115 -2.77 20.79 -10.95
C TYR A 115 -2.62 21.35 -9.53
N VAL A 116 -1.70 22.30 -9.32
CA VAL A 116 -1.56 23.01 -8.04
C VAL A 116 -2.81 23.86 -7.76
N THR A 117 -3.40 24.49 -8.77
CA THR A 117 -4.67 25.22 -8.61
C THR A 117 -5.81 24.27 -8.28
N SER A 118 -5.88 23.05 -8.83
CA SER A 118 -6.94 22.10 -8.46
C SER A 118 -6.78 21.63 -7.02
N ILE A 119 -5.55 21.30 -6.58
CA ILE A 119 -5.25 20.92 -5.19
C ILE A 119 -5.55 22.08 -4.24
N VAL A 120 -5.15 23.31 -4.60
CA VAL A 120 -5.39 24.50 -3.79
C VAL A 120 -6.87 24.85 -3.73
N THR A 121 -7.65 24.68 -4.80
CA THR A 121 -9.10 24.95 -4.80
C THR A 121 -9.87 23.89 -4.00
N GLU A 122 -9.44 22.63 -4.08
CA GLU A 122 -10.00 21.50 -3.32
C GLU A 122 -9.62 21.55 -1.82
N SER A 123 -8.43 22.08 -1.51
CA SER A 123 -7.96 22.33 -0.14
C SER A 123 -8.55 23.61 0.47
N ILE A 124 -8.74 24.69 -0.30
CA ILE A 124 -9.33 25.93 0.22
C ILE A 124 -10.81 25.73 0.61
N GLY A 125 -11.54 24.88 -0.10
CA GLY A 125 -12.91 24.48 0.29
C GLY A 125 -12.98 23.78 1.67
N THR A 126 -11.86 23.26 2.16
CA THR A 126 -11.74 22.60 3.48
C THR A 126 -11.30 23.54 4.60
N TYR A 127 -10.76 24.74 4.28
CA TYR A 127 -10.27 25.72 5.25
C TYR A 127 -11.04 27.05 5.26
N CYS A 128 -12.00 27.25 4.34
CA CYS A 128 -12.83 28.44 4.27
C CYS A 128 -14.28 28.07 3.99
N LEU A 129 -15.17 28.26 4.97
CA LEU A 129 -16.61 28.25 4.72
C LEU A 129 -16.99 29.64 4.18
N SER A 130 -17.51 29.68 2.96
CA SER A 130 -18.25 30.84 2.46
C SER A 130 -19.75 30.65 2.72
N PRO A 131 -20.49 31.73 3.05
CA PRO A 131 -20.07 33.13 2.91
C PRO A 131 -19.73 33.81 4.26
N GLY A 132 -18.46 34.23 4.42
CA GLY A 132 -17.96 35.00 5.56
C GLY A 132 -16.50 34.66 5.91
N LYS A 133 -15.54 35.20 5.15
CA LYS A 133 -14.11 34.85 5.25
C LYS A 133 -13.53 35.14 6.64
N VAL A 134 -13.33 34.10 7.44
CA VAL A 134 -12.35 34.07 8.54
C VAL A 134 -11.45 32.87 8.32
N CYS A 135 -10.15 33.11 8.11
CA CYS A 135 -9.14 32.08 7.91
C CYS A 135 -8.21 32.03 9.13
N VAL A 136 -8.00 30.85 9.70
CA VAL A 136 -7.03 30.65 10.80
C VAL A 136 -5.67 30.30 10.22
N ALA A 137 -4.61 30.98 10.67
CA ALA A 137 -3.23 30.67 10.25
C ALA A 137 -2.82 29.28 10.77
N GLY A 138 -2.20 28.48 9.90
CA GLY A 138 -1.61 27.20 10.29
C GLY A 138 -0.49 27.38 11.33
N PRO A 139 -0.24 26.39 12.19
CA PRO A 139 0.75 26.50 13.26
C PRO A 139 2.15 26.78 12.70
N ARG A 140 2.92 27.61 13.42
CA ARG A 140 4.31 27.92 13.07
C ARG A 140 5.11 26.62 13.03
N GLY A 141 5.87 26.40 11.96
CA GLY A 141 6.68 25.19 11.81
C GLY A 141 7.56 24.94 13.03
N LEU A 142 7.71 23.66 13.40
CA LEU A 142 8.47 23.25 14.58
C LEU A 142 9.87 23.86 14.54
N LYS A 143 10.28 24.50 15.65
CA LYS A 143 11.64 25.01 15.80
C LYS A 143 12.60 23.83 15.68
N GLY A 144 13.60 23.95 14.80
CA GLY A 144 14.59 22.89 14.60
C GLY A 144 15.16 22.42 15.93
N THR A 145 15.34 21.10 16.06
CA THR A 145 15.87 20.50 17.29
C THR A 145 17.20 21.17 17.66
N PRO A 146 17.39 21.60 18.91
CA PRO A 146 18.67 22.14 19.35
C PRO A 146 19.79 21.14 19.04
N GLY A 147 20.90 21.62 18.49
CA GLY A 147 22.04 20.76 18.18
C GLY A 147 22.47 19.95 19.39
N ASN A 148 22.90 18.70 19.15
CA ASN A 148 23.33 17.78 20.20
C ASN A 148 24.33 18.47 21.15
N ARG A 149 24.08 18.36 22.45
CA ARG A 149 24.94 18.94 23.49
C ARG A 149 26.37 18.41 23.32
N GLY A 150 27.35 19.31 23.27
CA GLY A 150 28.76 18.95 23.14
C GLY A 150 29.19 17.91 24.19
N ARG A 151 30.13 17.02 23.82
CA ARG A 151 30.64 15.97 24.71
C ARG A 151 31.07 16.58 26.05
N ARG A 152 30.60 15.99 27.16
CA ARG A 152 30.98 16.41 28.51
C ARG A 152 32.51 16.28 28.64
N GLY A 153 33.17 17.36 29.08
CA GLY A 153 34.62 17.37 29.28
C GLY A 153 35.07 16.25 30.25
N PRO A 154 36.33 15.81 30.15
CA PRO A 154 36.85 14.75 31.01
C PRO A 154 36.67 15.11 32.49
N LYS A 155 36.32 14.11 33.31
CA LYS A 155 36.11 14.28 34.74
C LYS A 155 37.44 14.71 35.38
N GLY A 156 37.43 15.81 36.15
CA GLY A 156 38.61 16.31 36.83
C GLY A 156 39.24 15.28 37.76
N THR A 157 40.57 15.28 37.85
CA THR A 157 41.34 14.39 38.72
C THR A 157 40.94 14.61 40.17
N LYS A 158 40.78 13.50 40.92
CA LYS A 158 40.44 13.52 42.35
C LYS A 158 41.57 14.22 43.12
N GLY A 159 41.24 15.22 43.94
CA GLY A 159 42.22 15.93 44.76
C GLY A 159 42.94 15.00 45.75
N GLU A 160 44.21 15.29 46.02
CA GLU A 160 45.04 14.53 46.95
C GLU A 160 44.42 14.51 48.36
N THR A 161 44.51 13.36 49.02
CA THR A 161 43.98 13.16 50.37
C THR A 161 44.85 13.92 51.35
N GLY A 162 44.25 14.82 52.15
CA GLY A 162 44.96 15.62 53.15
C GLY A 162 45.75 14.75 54.13
N THR A 163 46.96 15.20 54.48
CA THR A 163 47.84 14.51 55.42
C THR A 163 47.21 14.42 56.81
N LYS A 164 47.31 13.25 57.43
CA LYS A 164 46.78 12.98 58.78
C LYS A 164 47.57 13.82 59.81
N GLY A 165 46.88 14.60 60.63
CA GLY A 165 47.50 15.50 61.61
C GLY A 165 48.36 14.76 62.64
N PHE A 166 49.49 15.36 63.00
CA PHE A 166 50.39 14.83 64.04
C PHE A 166 49.71 14.82 65.41
N MET A 167 49.78 13.69 66.10
CA MET A 167 49.27 13.53 67.46
C MET A 167 50.20 14.28 68.44
N GLY A 168 49.63 15.08 69.35
CA GLY A 168 50.40 15.89 70.30
C GLY A 168 51.25 15.05 71.27
N PRO A 169 52.37 15.59 71.78
CA PRO A 169 53.26 14.85 72.67
C PRO A 169 52.53 14.48 73.99
N PRO A 170 52.75 13.27 74.54
CA PRO A 170 52.18 12.86 75.82
C PRO A 170 52.54 13.82 76.96
N GLY A 171 51.58 14.08 77.86
CA GLY A 171 51.78 14.95 79.03
C GLY A 171 52.79 14.38 80.03
N LYS A 172 53.59 15.26 80.64
CA LYS A 172 54.61 14.89 81.64
C LYS A 172 53.96 14.28 82.89
N SER A 173 54.39 13.07 83.28
CA SER A 173 53.94 12.41 84.50
C SER A 173 54.39 13.16 85.76
N GLY A 174 53.50 13.23 86.76
CA GLY A 174 53.72 13.88 88.05
C GLY A 174 54.63 13.09 88.99
N LYS A 175 55.32 13.79 89.90
CA LYS A 175 56.17 13.18 90.94
C LYS A 175 55.31 12.48 92.00
N GLN A 176 55.66 11.22 92.29
CA GLN A 176 55.00 10.32 93.22
C GLN A 176 55.18 10.76 94.68
N GLY A 177 54.09 10.75 95.45
CA GLY A 177 54.12 10.81 96.92
C GLY A 177 53.92 9.42 97.52
N ILE A 178 54.71 9.08 98.54
CA ILE A 178 54.66 7.81 99.28
C ILE A 178 53.77 7.94 100.52
N LYS A 179 52.77 7.05 100.70
CA LYS A 179 52.18 6.71 102.01
C LYS A 179 51.31 5.44 102.02
N GLY A 180 51.78 4.43 102.77
CA GLY A 180 51.06 3.59 103.75
C GLY A 180 50.02 2.55 103.29
N ASP A 181 50.34 1.27 103.50
CA ASP A 181 49.53 0.08 103.19
C ASP A 181 48.22 -0.03 104.00
N VAL A 182 47.12 -0.37 103.30
CA VAL A 182 45.82 -0.76 103.87
C VAL A 182 45.37 -2.06 103.18
N GLY A 183 44.95 -3.05 103.97
CA GLY A 183 44.69 -4.42 103.57
C GLY A 183 43.61 -4.60 102.49
N ASN A 184 43.82 -5.62 101.65
CA ASN A 184 43.06 -5.92 100.43
C ASN A 184 41.57 -6.20 100.69
N PRO A 185 40.65 -5.39 100.14
CA PRO A 185 39.26 -5.80 99.95
C PRO A 185 39.18 -6.87 98.85
N GLY A 186 38.32 -7.89 99.05
CA GLY A 186 38.17 -9.02 98.13
C GLY A 186 37.88 -8.59 96.68
N ILE A 187 38.53 -9.27 95.73
CA ILE A 187 38.35 -9.06 94.29
C ILE A 187 36.87 -9.19 93.90
N LYS A 188 36.23 -8.06 93.60
CA LYS A 188 34.93 -8.07 92.93
C LYS A 188 35.18 -8.47 91.47
N GLY A 189 34.63 -9.62 91.06
CA GLY A 189 34.84 -10.16 89.72
C GLY A 189 34.60 -9.11 88.64
N ASP A 190 35.50 -9.06 87.66
CA ASP A 190 35.44 -8.11 86.55
C ASP A 190 34.05 -8.16 85.91
N LYS A 191 33.43 -6.99 85.76
CA LYS A 191 32.16 -6.88 85.04
C LYS A 191 32.46 -7.26 83.60
N GLY A 192 31.94 -8.41 83.16
CA GLY A 192 32.19 -8.93 81.81
C GLY A 192 32.05 -7.86 80.74
N ASP A 193 33.01 -7.83 79.81
CA ASP A 193 33.06 -6.84 78.74
C ASP A 193 31.69 -6.72 78.05
N LYS A 194 31.24 -5.48 77.81
CA LYS A 194 30.03 -5.25 77.00
C LYS A 194 30.27 -5.97 75.66
N GLY A 195 29.39 -6.91 75.32
CA GLY A 195 29.45 -7.63 74.05
C GLY A 195 29.65 -6.65 72.90
N VAL A 196 30.57 -6.99 71.99
CA VAL A 196 30.87 -6.18 70.80
C VAL A 196 29.55 -5.76 70.12
N PRO A 197 29.38 -4.48 69.77
CA PRO A 197 28.22 -4.04 69.02
C PRO A 197 28.03 -4.93 67.79
N GLY A 198 26.79 -5.43 67.58
CA GLY A 198 26.49 -6.28 66.44
C GLY A 198 26.93 -5.62 65.13
N HIS A 199 27.52 -6.41 64.23
CA HIS A 199 27.96 -5.91 62.93
C HIS A 199 26.79 -5.19 62.24
N PRO A 200 27.02 -3.99 61.65
CA PRO A 200 26.00 -3.33 60.85
C PRO A 200 25.39 -4.31 59.86
N GLY A 201 24.06 -4.34 59.76
CA GLY A 201 23.37 -5.23 58.83
C GLY A 201 23.86 -5.01 57.40
N PRO A 202 23.84 -6.06 56.55
CA PRO A 202 24.24 -5.94 55.15
C PRO A 202 23.46 -4.80 54.50
N LYS A 203 24.15 -3.94 53.75
CA LYS A 203 23.53 -2.88 52.97
C LYS A 203 22.47 -3.52 52.06
N GLY A 204 21.24 -3.02 52.13
CA GLY A 204 20.14 -3.53 51.30
C GLY A 204 20.50 -3.49 49.81
N GLU A 205 20.00 -4.46 49.05
CA GLU A 205 20.22 -4.50 47.61
C GLU A 205 19.69 -3.20 46.96
N PRO A 206 20.41 -2.64 45.95
CA PRO A 206 19.88 -1.53 45.17
C PRO A 206 18.51 -1.90 44.59
N GLY A 207 17.51 -1.03 44.75
CA GLY A 207 16.18 -1.26 44.20
C GLY A 207 16.23 -1.47 42.67
N GLN A 208 15.34 -2.32 42.15
CA GLN A 208 15.24 -2.58 40.71
C GLN A 208 14.96 -1.29 39.93
N SER A 209 15.67 -1.09 38.82
CA SER A 209 15.50 0.09 37.97
C SER A 209 14.14 0.09 37.28
N LEU A 210 13.33 1.09 37.59
CA LEU A 210 12.04 1.33 36.94
C LEU A 210 12.24 1.85 35.52
N SER A 211 11.47 1.33 34.56
CA SER A 211 11.48 1.78 33.16
C SER A 211 10.08 1.75 32.57
N ALA A 212 9.71 2.85 31.89
CA ALA A 212 8.42 2.99 31.23
C ALA A 212 8.23 1.89 30.16
N PRO A 213 6.98 1.48 29.89
CA PRO A 213 6.72 0.48 28.87
C PRO A 213 7.10 1.00 27.48
N ASP A 214 7.71 0.14 26.67
CA ASP A 214 7.92 0.36 25.25
C ASP A 214 7.33 -0.82 24.46
N VAL A 215 6.84 -0.57 23.25
CA VAL A 215 6.09 -1.56 22.48
C VAL A 215 6.43 -1.51 20.99
N ASN A 216 6.65 -2.69 20.41
CA ASN A 216 6.89 -2.86 18.99
C ASN A 216 5.99 -3.96 18.42
N VAL A 217 5.62 -3.82 17.14
CA VAL A 217 4.73 -4.74 16.43
C VAL A 217 5.39 -5.20 15.14
N SER A 218 5.29 -6.50 14.86
CA SER A 218 5.83 -7.11 13.64
C SER A 218 4.86 -8.13 13.04
N PRO A 219 4.54 -8.05 11.74
CA PRO A 219 4.85 -6.94 10.82
C PRO A 219 3.99 -5.68 11.10
N VAL A 220 4.41 -4.51 10.61
CA VAL A 220 3.60 -3.27 10.76
C VAL A 220 2.41 -3.26 9.80
N SER A 221 2.54 -3.92 8.64
CA SER A 221 1.46 -4.14 7.67
C SER A 221 1.52 -5.58 7.17
N LEU A 222 0.39 -6.26 7.13
CA LEU A 222 0.28 -7.63 6.61
C LEU A 222 -0.86 -7.70 5.61
N THR A 223 -0.61 -8.35 4.48
CA THR A 223 -1.63 -8.68 3.49
C THR A 223 -1.81 -10.19 3.45
N VAL A 224 -3.04 -10.67 3.60
CA VAL A 224 -3.40 -12.10 3.52
C VAL A 224 -4.58 -12.29 2.58
N THR A 225 -4.73 -13.47 1.98
CA THR A 225 -5.95 -13.78 1.22
C THR A 225 -7.06 -14.29 2.14
N GLU A 226 -8.32 -14.23 1.69
CA GLU A 226 -9.45 -14.79 2.44
C GLU A 226 -9.19 -16.26 2.85
N ASN A 227 -9.64 -16.63 4.05
CA ASN A 227 -9.43 -17.94 4.71
C ASN A 227 -7.98 -18.26 5.11
N GLN A 228 -7.02 -17.37 4.89
CA GLN A 228 -5.68 -17.51 5.49
C GLN A 228 -5.66 -16.98 6.93
N THR A 229 -4.67 -17.43 7.69
CA THR A 229 -4.42 -16.93 9.04
C THR A 229 -3.49 -15.72 9.00
N ALA A 230 -3.93 -14.58 9.53
CA ALA A 230 -3.07 -13.42 9.76
C ALA A 230 -2.54 -13.43 11.21
N ILE A 231 -1.24 -13.18 11.38
CA ILE A 231 -0.58 -13.15 12.69
C ILE A 231 0.22 -11.87 12.85
N PHE A 232 -0.02 -11.13 13.94
CA PHE A 232 0.81 -10.00 14.36
C PHE A 232 1.43 -10.29 15.71
N HIS A 233 2.74 -10.11 15.84
CA HIS A 233 3.45 -10.25 17.10
C HIS A 233 3.63 -8.87 17.75
N CYS A 234 3.32 -8.76 19.05
CA CYS A 234 3.61 -7.56 19.83
C CYS A 234 4.67 -7.84 20.89
N SER A 235 5.79 -7.12 20.87
CA SER A 235 6.84 -7.22 21.90
C SER A 235 6.77 -6.00 22.80
N ALA A 236 6.68 -6.21 24.12
CA ALA A 236 6.66 -5.12 25.10
C ALA A 236 7.81 -5.26 26.10
N THR A 237 8.52 -4.17 26.36
CA THR A 237 9.62 -4.07 27.34
C THR A 237 9.26 -3.07 28.43
N GLY A 238 9.93 -3.12 29.58
CA GLY A 238 9.69 -2.21 30.71
C GLY A 238 9.70 -2.93 32.07
N HIS A 239 9.92 -2.17 33.14
CA HIS A 239 9.97 -2.67 34.51
C HIS A 239 9.12 -1.77 35.43
N PRO A 240 8.06 -2.32 36.06
CA PRO A 240 7.58 -3.70 36.04
C PRO A 240 7.07 -4.17 34.67
N LYS A 241 7.17 -5.48 34.38
CA LYS A 241 6.83 -6.08 33.07
C LYS A 241 5.41 -5.68 32.63
N PRO A 242 5.25 -5.07 31.45
CA PRO A 242 3.95 -4.57 31.02
C PRO A 242 3.00 -5.70 30.57
N LYS A 243 1.70 -5.46 30.76
CA LYS A 243 0.61 -6.29 30.23
C LYS A 243 0.26 -5.84 28.80
N VAL A 244 0.25 -6.78 27.86
CA VAL A 244 -0.08 -6.55 26.45
C VAL A 244 -1.57 -6.83 26.20
N SER A 245 -2.23 -5.99 25.40
CA SER A 245 -3.57 -6.22 24.87
C SER A 245 -3.72 -5.71 23.43
N TRP A 246 -4.61 -6.33 22.68
CA TRP A 246 -4.95 -5.95 21.31
C TRP A 246 -6.37 -5.40 21.22
N ARG A 247 -6.58 -4.43 20.34
CA ARG A 247 -7.92 -3.91 20.01
C ARG A 247 -8.00 -3.51 18.55
N LYS A 248 -9.18 -3.66 17.94
CA LYS A 248 -9.46 -3.13 16.61
C LYS A 248 -9.94 -1.69 16.73
N ILE A 249 -9.39 -0.75 15.96
CA ILE A 249 -9.64 0.70 16.16
C ILE A 249 -11.09 1.11 15.87
N ASN A 250 -11.80 0.38 14.99
CA ASN A 250 -13.19 0.67 14.60
C ASN A 250 -14.20 -0.41 15.04
N GLY A 251 -13.78 -1.35 15.90
CA GLY A 251 -14.64 -2.42 16.42
C GLY A 251 -14.93 -2.24 17.91
N ALA A 252 -16.13 -2.60 18.35
CA ALA A 252 -16.55 -2.49 19.76
C ALA A 252 -15.93 -3.57 20.68
N GLU A 253 -15.13 -4.50 20.14
CA GLU A 253 -14.69 -5.70 20.86
C GLU A 253 -13.18 -5.73 21.12
N LEU A 254 -12.81 -6.00 22.38
CA LEU A 254 -11.46 -6.34 22.80
C LEU A 254 -11.22 -7.81 22.42
N VAL A 255 -10.35 -8.06 21.43
CA VAL A 255 -9.86 -9.42 21.17
C VAL A 255 -8.80 -9.72 22.23
N THR A 256 -9.23 -10.19 23.40
CA THR A 256 -8.34 -10.77 24.40
C THR A 256 -8.04 -12.21 23.99
N THR A 257 -6.84 -12.46 23.48
CA THR A 257 -6.33 -13.83 23.39
C THR A 257 -5.89 -14.25 24.79
N ASP A 258 -6.65 -15.16 25.40
CA ASP A 258 -6.17 -15.94 26.54
C ASP A 258 -5.06 -16.87 26.03
N GLY A 259 -3.83 -16.51 26.34
CA GLY A 259 -2.64 -17.30 26.01
C GLY A 259 -1.34 -16.59 26.36
N PRO A 260 -0.22 -17.33 26.51
CA PRO A 260 1.10 -16.79 26.82
C PRO A 260 1.72 -15.96 25.68
N ASP A 261 1.06 -15.92 24.53
CA ASP A 261 1.56 -15.27 23.32
C ASP A 261 0.98 -13.87 23.19
N THR A 262 1.86 -12.88 23.16
CA THR A 262 1.57 -11.47 22.89
C THR A 262 1.13 -11.21 21.43
N ALA A 263 0.68 -12.25 20.72
CA ALA A 263 0.34 -12.24 19.31
C ALA A 263 -1.18 -12.18 19.09
N LEU A 264 -1.58 -11.43 18.07
CA LEU A 264 -2.94 -11.39 17.55
C LEU A 264 -3.07 -12.42 16.41
N HIS A 265 -4.02 -13.35 16.55
CA HIS A 265 -4.33 -14.36 15.55
C HIS A 265 -5.71 -14.13 14.94
N VAL A 266 -5.75 -13.87 13.63
CA VAL A 266 -6.97 -13.86 12.83
C VAL A 266 -6.97 -15.15 12.02
N ARG A 267 -7.55 -16.23 12.57
CA ARG A 267 -7.38 -17.61 12.06
C ARG A 267 -8.03 -17.85 10.69
N THR A 268 -9.24 -17.34 10.50
CA THR A 268 -9.99 -17.42 9.25
C THR A 268 -10.25 -15.99 8.81
N ALA A 269 -9.25 -15.36 8.19
CA ALA A 269 -9.35 -13.95 7.83
C ALA A 269 -10.46 -13.74 6.79
N GLY A 270 -11.50 -12.99 7.20
CA GLY A 270 -12.54 -12.47 6.32
C GLY A 270 -12.28 -11.01 5.97
N TYR A 271 -12.94 -10.49 4.94
CA TYR A 271 -12.73 -9.08 4.55
C TYR A 271 -13.01 -8.10 5.69
N ASN A 272 -14.02 -8.38 6.51
CA ASN A 272 -14.38 -7.57 7.67
C ASN A 272 -13.25 -7.46 8.69
N ASP A 273 -12.25 -8.35 8.67
CA ASP A 273 -11.06 -8.27 9.51
C ASP A 273 -10.06 -7.22 9.02
N SER A 274 -10.15 -6.75 7.78
CA SER A 274 -9.32 -5.65 7.28
C SER A 274 -9.47 -4.41 8.16
N GLY A 275 -8.35 -3.74 8.40
CA GLY A 275 -8.32 -2.51 9.18
C GLY A 275 -7.12 -2.41 10.11
N SER A 276 -7.19 -1.43 11.00
CA SER A 276 -6.12 -1.12 11.93
C SER A 276 -6.33 -1.78 13.29
N TYR A 277 -5.30 -2.48 13.74
CA TYR A 277 -5.21 -3.12 15.04
C TYR A 277 -4.18 -2.39 15.90
N MET A 278 -4.51 -2.16 17.16
CA MET A 278 -3.67 -1.45 18.11
C MET A 278 -3.18 -2.42 19.18
N CYS A 279 -1.87 -2.62 19.28
CA CYS A 279 -1.27 -3.24 20.45
C CYS A 279 -1.04 -2.20 21.54
N THR A 280 -1.40 -2.52 22.77
CA THR A 280 -1.24 -1.66 23.96
C THR A 280 -0.48 -2.41 25.04
N ALA A 281 0.64 -1.84 25.50
CA ALA A 281 1.41 -2.32 26.65
C ALA A 281 1.17 -1.39 27.85
N THR A 282 0.69 -1.93 28.98
CA THR A 282 0.38 -1.16 30.19
C THR A 282 1.22 -1.62 31.37
N SER A 283 1.85 -0.67 32.08
CA SER A 283 2.56 -0.89 33.35
C SER A 283 2.12 0.17 34.37
N VAL A 284 2.54 0.04 35.63
CA VAL A 284 2.28 1.04 36.68
C VAL A 284 2.88 2.42 36.34
N LEU A 285 3.88 2.45 35.45
CA LEU A 285 4.55 3.67 35.01
C LEU A 285 3.89 4.33 33.79
N GLY A 286 2.89 3.69 33.16
CA GLY A 286 2.18 4.27 32.01
C GLY A 286 1.75 3.27 30.95
N LYS A 287 1.51 3.78 29.74
CA LYS A 287 1.03 3.01 28.58
C LYS A 287 1.84 3.34 27.34
N ALA A 288 2.15 2.33 26.54
CA ALA A 288 2.73 2.46 25.20
C ALA A 288 1.86 1.74 24.17
N GLN A 289 1.75 2.28 22.95
CA GLN A 289 0.87 1.75 21.91
C GLN A 289 1.54 1.76 20.53
N LYS A 290 1.25 0.75 19.71
CA LYS A 290 1.69 0.66 18.31
C LYS A 290 0.61 0.05 17.44
N MET A 291 0.46 0.58 16.23
CA MET A 291 -0.55 0.16 15.27
C MET A 291 0.02 -0.83 14.25
N ALA A 292 -0.78 -1.84 13.90
CA ALA A 292 -0.60 -2.73 12.77
C ALA A 292 -1.78 -2.60 11.80
N LYS A 293 -1.52 -2.74 10.50
CA LYS A 293 -2.55 -2.72 9.44
C LYS A 293 -2.70 -4.11 8.82
N LEU A 294 -3.93 -4.64 8.80
CA LEU A 294 -4.27 -5.86 8.08
C LEU A 294 -5.04 -5.52 6.81
N TYR A 295 -4.57 -6.06 5.69
CA TYR A 295 -5.27 -6.07 4.42
C TYR A 295 -5.67 -7.52 4.12
N VAL A 296 -6.96 -7.78 4.01
CA VAL A 296 -7.45 -9.08 3.53
C VAL A 296 -7.80 -8.91 2.06
N GLU A 297 -6.96 -9.45 1.18
CA GLU A 297 -7.22 -9.56 -0.24
C GLU A 297 -8.33 -10.59 -0.46
N GLY A 298 -9.54 -10.09 -0.67
CA GLY A 298 -10.60 -10.85 -1.29
C GLY A 298 -10.42 -10.82 -2.80
N PHE A 299 -10.79 -11.94 -3.43
CA PHE A 299 -11.31 -11.94 -4.80
C PHE A 299 -10.29 -12.06 -5.96
N ARG A 300 -9.91 -13.31 -6.28
CA ARG A 300 -9.31 -13.66 -7.58
C ARG A 300 -10.41 -14.10 -8.54
N TRP A 301 -10.61 -13.39 -9.64
CA TRP A 301 -11.42 -13.90 -10.75
C TRP A 301 -10.84 -15.23 -11.19
N ARG A 302 -11.60 -16.32 -11.12
CA ARG A 302 -11.20 -17.62 -11.71
C ARG A 302 -11.40 -17.65 -13.23
N SER A 303 -11.42 -16.47 -13.86
CA SER A 303 -11.56 -16.29 -15.30
C SER A 303 -10.30 -16.75 -16.02
N SER A 304 -10.45 -17.71 -16.93
CA SER A 304 -9.36 -18.15 -17.82
C SER A 304 -9.12 -17.16 -18.96
N ILE A 305 -10.03 -16.21 -19.16
CA ILE A 305 -9.86 -15.09 -20.09
C ILE A 305 -9.00 -13.99 -19.46
N LEU A 306 -9.29 -13.59 -18.22
CA LEU A 306 -8.55 -12.52 -17.53
C LEU A 306 -7.21 -13.00 -16.93
N ARG A 307 -6.97 -14.31 -16.78
CA ARG A 307 -5.69 -14.96 -16.42
C ARG A 307 -4.77 -14.15 -15.51
N ASP A 308 -4.97 -14.13 -14.19
CA ASP A 308 -4.12 -13.44 -13.19
C ASP A 308 -3.68 -11.99 -13.58
N ASN A 309 -4.30 -11.36 -14.59
CA ASN A 309 -3.98 -10.02 -15.05
C ASN A 309 -4.64 -9.04 -14.09
N VAL A 310 -3.88 -8.70 -13.05
CA VAL A 310 -4.32 -7.83 -11.96
C VAL A 310 -4.85 -6.50 -12.47
N PHE A 311 -4.29 -5.97 -13.57
CA PHE A 311 -4.75 -4.71 -14.17
C PHE A 311 -6.18 -4.81 -14.71
N TYR A 312 -6.50 -5.83 -15.50
CA TYR A 312 -7.87 -6.00 -16.02
C TYR A 312 -8.86 -6.42 -14.93
N GLN A 313 -8.42 -7.27 -13.99
CA GLN A 313 -9.26 -7.69 -12.87
C GLN A 313 -9.62 -6.52 -11.96
N SER A 314 -8.69 -5.61 -11.65
CA SER A 314 -8.94 -4.44 -10.81
C SER A 314 -9.92 -3.45 -11.45
N HIS A 315 -9.77 -3.18 -12.76
CA HIS A 315 -10.70 -2.31 -13.48
C HIS A 315 -12.10 -2.90 -13.59
N LEU A 316 -12.20 -4.20 -13.91
CA LEU A 316 -13.50 -4.87 -13.93
C LEU A 316 -14.18 -4.81 -12.56
N ASN A 317 -13.43 -5.06 -11.49
CA ASN A 317 -13.94 -4.91 -10.12
C ASN A 317 -14.43 -3.49 -9.85
N GLN A 318 -13.65 -2.46 -10.20
CA GLN A 318 -14.06 -1.07 -10.04
C GLN A 318 -15.39 -0.76 -10.76
N PHE A 319 -15.63 -1.35 -11.94
CA PHE A 319 -16.86 -1.15 -12.69
C PHE A 319 -18.07 -1.85 -12.05
N LEU A 320 -17.85 -3.00 -11.42
CA LEU A 320 -18.87 -3.84 -10.80
C LEU A 320 -19.22 -3.41 -9.37
N THR A 321 -18.26 -2.88 -8.60
CA THR A 321 -18.46 -2.51 -7.19
C THR A 321 -19.71 -1.66 -6.93
N PRO A 322 -20.04 -0.64 -7.75
CA PRO A 322 -21.26 0.14 -7.56
C PRO A 322 -22.56 -0.65 -7.73
N ALA A 323 -22.55 -1.76 -8.48
CA ALA A 323 -23.73 -2.57 -8.77
C ALA A 323 -23.91 -3.74 -7.79
N VAL A 324 -22.81 -4.36 -7.34
CA VAL A 324 -22.85 -5.60 -6.53
C VAL A 324 -22.19 -5.47 -5.16
N GLY A 325 -21.73 -4.27 -4.78
CA GLY A 325 -20.96 -4.05 -3.57
C GLY A 325 -19.48 -4.43 -3.71
N SER A 326 -18.72 -4.28 -2.64
CA SER A 326 -17.25 -4.39 -2.65
C SER A 326 -16.71 -5.81 -2.58
N HIS A 327 -17.52 -6.82 -2.20
CA HIS A 327 -17.07 -8.21 -2.01
C HIS A 327 -17.99 -9.24 -2.68
N PRO A 328 -18.23 -9.13 -3.99
CA PRO A 328 -19.07 -10.08 -4.69
C PRO A 328 -18.39 -11.45 -4.77
N GLN A 329 -19.10 -12.51 -4.38
CA GLN A 329 -18.64 -13.90 -4.58
C GLN A 329 -19.07 -14.36 -5.97
N TRP A 330 -18.18 -14.24 -6.95
CA TRP A 330 -18.47 -14.60 -8.33
C TRP A 330 -18.26 -16.09 -8.58
N LEU A 331 -19.32 -16.76 -9.02
CA LEU A 331 -19.32 -18.17 -9.38
C LEU A 331 -19.45 -18.33 -10.90
N LEU A 332 -18.66 -19.22 -11.49
CA LEU A 332 -18.75 -19.52 -12.92
C LEU A 332 -20.05 -20.28 -13.19
N CYS A 333 -20.91 -19.76 -14.08
CA CYS A 333 -22.04 -20.55 -14.59
C CYS A 333 -21.70 -21.20 -15.94
N TYR A 334 -21.00 -20.50 -16.82
CA TYR A 334 -20.69 -21.02 -18.15
C TYR A 334 -19.36 -20.49 -18.68
N ARG A 335 -18.71 -21.32 -19.50
CA ARG A 335 -17.48 -21.02 -20.24
C ARG A 335 -17.51 -21.85 -21.52
N ALA A 336 -17.40 -21.21 -22.67
CA ALA A 336 -17.55 -21.89 -23.95
C ALA A 336 -16.46 -22.94 -24.19
N SER A 337 -15.21 -22.63 -23.88
CA SER A 337 -14.09 -23.56 -24.05
C SER A 337 -14.18 -24.85 -23.22
N THR A 338 -14.90 -24.87 -22.09
CA THR A 338 -15.02 -26.06 -21.23
C THR A 338 -16.39 -26.71 -21.26
N HIS A 339 -17.46 -25.94 -21.47
CA HIS A 339 -18.82 -26.45 -21.49
C HIS A 339 -19.34 -26.71 -22.91
N GLY A 340 -18.60 -26.32 -23.95
CA GLY A 340 -19.04 -26.41 -25.33
C GLY A 340 -19.74 -25.14 -25.81
N TRP A 341 -19.87 -24.98 -27.13
CA TRP A 341 -20.25 -23.73 -27.79
C TRP A 341 -21.74 -23.62 -28.13
N ASP A 342 -22.53 -24.63 -27.76
CA ASP A 342 -23.97 -24.63 -27.96
C ASP A 342 -24.65 -23.71 -26.93
N VAL A 343 -25.48 -22.77 -27.41
CA VAL A 343 -26.19 -21.81 -26.56
C VAL A 343 -27.18 -22.49 -25.61
N SER A 344 -27.69 -23.67 -25.95
CA SER A 344 -28.53 -24.46 -25.04
C SER A 344 -27.79 -24.84 -23.76
N THR A 345 -26.47 -25.07 -23.84
CA THR A 345 -25.64 -25.39 -22.65
C THR A 345 -25.38 -24.15 -21.80
N PHE A 346 -25.30 -22.97 -22.43
CA PHE A 346 -25.29 -21.71 -21.68
C PHE A 346 -26.59 -21.53 -20.91
N HIS A 347 -27.73 -21.69 -21.59
CA HIS A 347 -29.04 -21.53 -20.96
C HIS A 347 -29.28 -22.55 -19.84
N SER A 348 -28.90 -23.82 -20.03
CA SER A 348 -29.02 -24.84 -18.98
C SER A 348 -28.24 -24.50 -17.71
N ASN A 349 -27.14 -23.76 -17.84
CA ASN A 349 -26.24 -23.47 -16.72
C ASN A 349 -26.45 -22.09 -16.10
N CYS A 350 -26.91 -21.10 -16.86
CA CYS A 350 -26.95 -19.70 -16.46
C CYS A 350 -28.37 -19.10 -16.36
N ASP A 351 -29.40 -19.74 -16.92
CA ASP A 351 -30.77 -19.22 -16.79
C ASP A 351 -31.21 -19.14 -15.32
N GLY A 352 -31.99 -18.10 -15.00
CA GLY A 352 -32.47 -17.82 -13.63
C GLY A 352 -31.45 -17.20 -12.69
N LYS A 353 -30.16 -17.13 -13.06
CA LYS A 353 -29.10 -16.52 -12.22
C LYS A 353 -29.08 -15.02 -12.38
N ARG A 354 -29.18 -14.27 -11.28
CA ARG A 354 -29.16 -12.80 -11.26
C ARG A 354 -27.73 -12.26 -11.15
N ASN A 355 -27.56 -10.96 -11.44
CA ASN A 355 -26.28 -10.26 -11.33
C ASN A 355 -25.16 -11.03 -12.02
N THR A 356 -25.25 -11.09 -13.35
CA THR A 356 -24.28 -11.82 -14.17
C THR A 356 -23.31 -10.87 -14.86
N VAL A 357 -22.09 -11.34 -15.04
CA VAL A 357 -21.05 -10.67 -15.83
C VAL A 357 -20.59 -11.62 -16.93
N THR A 358 -20.70 -11.14 -18.16
CA THR A 358 -20.20 -11.81 -19.36
C THR A 358 -18.86 -11.20 -19.72
N ILE A 359 -17.85 -12.04 -19.94
CA ILE A 359 -16.50 -11.64 -20.38
C ILE A 359 -16.23 -12.35 -21.71
N VAL A 360 -15.87 -11.59 -22.74
CA VAL A 360 -15.63 -12.07 -24.11
C VAL A 360 -14.20 -11.73 -24.50
N LYS A 361 -13.53 -12.71 -25.13
CA LYS A 361 -12.23 -12.54 -25.77
C LYS A 361 -12.36 -12.67 -27.28
N ALA A 362 -11.81 -11.71 -28.03
CA ALA A 362 -11.68 -11.78 -29.48
C ALA A 362 -10.29 -11.31 -29.90
N GLY A 363 -9.41 -12.25 -30.24
CA GLY A 363 -7.98 -12.00 -30.41
C GLY A 363 -7.36 -11.42 -29.15
N GLN A 364 -6.82 -10.21 -29.26
CA GLN A 364 -6.27 -9.47 -28.13
C GLN A 364 -7.34 -8.69 -27.34
N TYR A 365 -8.54 -8.51 -27.89
CA TYR A 365 -9.54 -7.61 -27.32
C TYR A 365 -10.37 -8.29 -26.23
N LEU A 366 -10.65 -7.53 -25.17
CA LEU A 366 -11.32 -8.00 -23.97
C LEU A 366 -12.45 -7.03 -23.63
N PHE A 367 -13.68 -7.53 -23.63
CA PHE A 367 -14.88 -6.73 -23.41
C PHE A 367 -16.00 -7.60 -22.86
N GLY A 368 -17.12 -6.99 -22.51
CA GLY A 368 -18.23 -7.73 -21.95
C GLY A 368 -19.34 -6.85 -21.44
N GLY A 369 -20.26 -7.47 -20.69
CA GLY A 369 -21.43 -6.81 -20.15
C GLY A 369 -21.83 -7.36 -18.79
N TYR A 370 -22.36 -6.49 -17.94
CA TYR A 370 -23.00 -6.82 -16.69
C TYR A 370 -24.51 -6.61 -16.81
N THR A 371 -25.30 -7.46 -16.15
CA THR A 371 -26.75 -7.28 -15.97
C THR A 371 -27.20 -7.81 -14.62
N ASP A 372 -28.12 -7.10 -13.98
CA ASP A 372 -28.84 -7.53 -12.78
C ASP A 372 -30.00 -8.49 -13.09
N ILE A 373 -30.47 -8.49 -14.33
CA ILE A 373 -31.58 -9.31 -14.81
C ILE A 373 -31.08 -10.72 -15.16
N PRO A 374 -31.79 -11.78 -14.76
CA PRO A 374 -31.40 -13.15 -15.09
C PRO A 374 -31.61 -13.48 -16.57
N TRP A 375 -30.80 -14.38 -17.12
CA TRP A 375 -31.02 -14.95 -18.45
C TRP A 375 -32.21 -15.92 -18.45
N GLU A 376 -32.90 -16.04 -19.60
CA GLU A 376 -34.08 -16.88 -19.79
C GLU A 376 -34.18 -17.42 -21.23
N SER A 377 -34.55 -18.68 -21.37
CA SER A 377 -34.75 -19.38 -22.65
C SER A 377 -36.01 -18.96 -23.43
N SER A 378 -37.02 -18.41 -22.76
CA SER A 378 -38.31 -18.00 -23.35
C SER A 378 -38.63 -16.52 -23.08
N GLY A 379 -37.58 -15.69 -22.99
CA GLY A 379 -37.71 -14.27 -22.69
C GLY A 379 -37.96 -13.42 -23.94
N GLY A 380 -37.44 -12.18 -23.88
CA GLY A 380 -37.43 -11.26 -25.01
C GLY A 380 -36.64 -10.00 -24.66
N TRP A 381 -36.96 -8.89 -25.32
CA TRP A 381 -36.40 -7.59 -24.97
C TRP A 381 -36.78 -7.22 -23.54
N THR A 382 -35.78 -6.93 -22.72
CA THR A 382 -35.98 -6.70 -21.29
C THR A 382 -35.36 -5.37 -20.87
N SER A 383 -36.09 -4.65 -20.02
CA SER A 383 -35.68 -3.34 -19.53
C SER A 383 -34.77 -3.47 -18.31
N THR A 384 -33.61 -2.83 -18.33
CA THR A 384 -32.80 -2.61 -17.12
C THR A 384 -31.96 -1.34 -17.24
N PRO A 385 -32.01 -0.44 -16.24
CA PRO A 385 -31.10 0.71 -16.17
C PRO A 385 -29.73 0.35 -15.57
N ASN A 386 -29.61 -0.81 -14.92
CA ASN A 386 -28.43 -1.20 -14.14
C ASN A 386 -27.42 -2.00 -14.97
N ALA A 387 -27.81 -2.51 -16.14
CA ALA A 387 -26.87 -3.12 -17.06
C ALA A 387 -25.83 -2.12 -17.54
N PHE A 388 -24.65 -2.61 -17.89
CA PHE A 388 -23.61 -1.81 -18.52
C PHE A 388 -22.67 -2.70 -19.33
N LEU A 389 -22.04 -2.11 -20.33
CA LEU A 389 -20.96 -2.73 -21.07
C LEU A 389 -19.62 -2.25 -20.54
N PHE A 390 -18.57 -3.03 -20.80
CA PHE A 390 -17.21 -2.63 -20.50
C PHE A 390 -16.26 -3.08 -21.61
N SER A 391 -15.15 -2.37 -21.74
CA SER A 391 -13.98 -2.82 -22.49
C SER A 391 -12.75 -2.68 -21.62
N LEU A 392 -11.98 -3.75 -21.52
CA LEU A 392 -10.71 -3.81 -20.80
C LEU A 392 -9.53 -3.65 -21.76
N HIS A 393 -9.69 -4.12 -23.00
CA HIS A 393 -8.74 -3.89 -24.09
C HIS A 393 -9.50 -3.76 -25.41
N ASN A 394 -9.24 -2.68 -26.16
CA ASN A 394 -9.98 -2.28 -27.36
C ASN A 394 -9.06 -1.91 -28.51
N LYS A 395 -9.62 -1.85 -29.73
CA LYS A 395 -8.89 -1.59 -30.96
C LYS A 395 -8.20 -0.23 -31.01
N GLU A 396 -8.78 0.78 -30.37
CA GLU A 396 -8.31 2.17 -30.45
C GLU A 396 -7.33 2.52 -29.32
N GLY A 397 -6.95 1.55 -28.47
CA GLY A 397 -5.98 1.77 -27.40
C GLY A 397 -6.49 2.67 -26.26
N LEU A 398 -7.81 2.84 -26.14
CA LEU A 398 -8.42 3.59 -25.05
C LEU A 398 -8.18 2.88 -23.71
N ALA A 399 -8.05 3.64 -22.62
CA ALA A 399 -8.03 3.09 -21.28
C ALA A 399 -9.31 2.26 -21.01
N PRO A 400 -9.26 1.24 -20.11
CA PRO A 400 -10.44 0.47 -19.77
C PRO A 400 -11.62 1.37 -19.39
N PHE A 401 -12.79 1.09 -19.94
CA PHE A 401 -13.96 1.95 -19.77
C PHE A 401 -15.24 1.16 -19.51
N LYS A 402 -16.16 1.84 -18.81
CA LYS A 402 -17.54 1.42 -18.57
C LYS A 402 -18.48 2.24 -19.45
N SER A 403 -19.44 1.57 -20.06
CA SER A 403 -20.45 2.14 -20.94
C SER A 403 -21.83 1.87 -20.37
N VAL A 404 -22.49 2.92 -19.88
CA VAL A 404 -23.77 2.85 -19.17
C VAL A 404 -24.95 2.85 -20.13
N VAL A 405 -26.08 2.28 -19.69
CA VAL A 405 -27.33 2.29 -20.46
C VAL A 405 -27.89 3.71 -20.56
N LYS A 406 -28.29 4.10 -21.78
CA LYS A 406 -29.07 5.29 -22.10
C LYS A 406 -30.54 4.98 -22.39
N LYS A 407 -30.83 3.78 -22.92
CA LYS A 407 -32.21 3.34 -23.26
C LYS A 407 -32.54 2.01 -22.56
N PRO A 408 -32.99 2.03 -21.29
CA PRO A 408 -33.23 0.82 -20.49
C PRO A 408 -34.10 -0.24 -21.17
N TYR A 409 -35.20 0.15 -21.79
CA TYR A 409 -36.16 -0.75 -22.46
C TYR A 409 -35.58 -1.52 -23.67
N ARG A 410 -34.36 -1.22 -24.10
CA ARG A 410 -33.64 -1.88 -25.20
C ARG A 410 -32.30 -2.47 -24.75
N ALA A 411 -32.05 -2.55 -23.43
CA ALA A 411 -30.75 -2.86 -22.87
C ALA A 411 -30.32 -4.31 -23.11
N MET A 412 -31.24 -5.27 -23.08
CA MET A 412 -30.87 -6.69 -23.27
C MET A 412 -31.96 -7.50 -23.94
N PHE A 413 -31.56 -8.62 -24.54
CA PHE A 413 -32.46 -9.62 -25.11
C PHE A 413 -32.12 -10.99 -24.53
N ARG A 414 -33.17 -11.77 -24.22
CA ARG A 414 -33.05 -13.06 -23.54
C ARG A 414 -33.89 -14.08 -24.31
N HIS A 415 -33.27 -15.04 -24.96
CA HIS A 415 -33.98 -16.08 -25.68
C HIS A 415 -33.06 -17.27 -25.97
N SER A 416 -33.61 -18.47 -25.99
CA SER A 416 -32.90 -19.74 -26.23
C SER A 416 -32.13 -19.84 -27.56
N CYS A 417 -32.32 -18.91 -28.49
CA CYS A 417 -31.70 -18.95 -29.82
C CYS A 417 -30.32 -18.29 -29.86
N CYS A 418 -29.92 -17.61 -28.80
CA CYS A 418 -28.69 -16.83 -28.75
C CYS A 418 -28.07 -16.89 -27.36
N GLY A 419 -26.76 -16.64 -27.28
CA GLY A 419 -26.09 -16.45 -26.00
C GLY A 419 -26.39 -15.07 -25.40
N PRO A 420 -25.45 -14.47 -24.66
CA PRO A 420 -25.61 -13.13 -24.12
C PRO A 420 -25.85 -12.09 -25.22
N VAL A 421 -26.91 -11.29 -25.07
CA VAL A 421 -27.25 -10.19 -25.96
C VAL A 421 -27.50 -8.91 -25.17
N PHE A 422 -26.74 -7.89 -25.50
CA PHE A 422 -26.87 -6.53 -24.97
C PHE A 422 -27.12 -5.55 -26.12
N GLY A 423 -28.15 -4.72 -25.94
CA GLY A 423 -28.52 -3.66 -26.85
C GLY A 423 -29.29 -4.16 -28.07
N THR A 424 -30.39 -3.49 -28.43
CA THR A 424 -31.12 -3.78 -29.67
C THR A 424 -30.32 -3.56 -30.95
N GLY A 425 -29.21 -2.80 -30.87
CA GLY A 425 -28.27 -2.66 -31.97
C GLY A 425 -27.28 -3.83 -32.12
N HIS A 426 -27.36 -4.85 -31.25
CA HIS A 426 -26.33 -5.88 -31.09
C HIS A 426 -24.98 -5.28 -30.67
N ASP A 427 -25.01 -4.40 -29.67
CA ASP A 427 -23.81 -3.83 -29.06
C ASP A 427 -22.88 -4.96 -28.56
N ILE A 428 -23.46 -6.04 -28.03
CA ILE A 428 -22.87 -7.36 -27.92
C ILE A 428 -23.94 -8.40 -28.27
N TYR A 429 -23.63 -9.31 -29.18
CA TYR A 429 -24.48 -10.46 -29.53
C TYR A 429 -23.59 -11.67 -29.80
N ILE A 430 -23.75 -12.71 -28.98
CA ILE A 430 -23.07 -14.00 -29.18
C ILE A 430 -24.06 -14.98 -29.83
N THR A 431 -23.69 -15.46 -31.01
CA THR A 431 -24.51 -16.40 -31.79
C THR A 431 -24.32 -17.85 -31.31
N ASN A 432 -25.17 -18.77 -31.77
CA ASN A 432 -25.00 -20.19 -31.49
C ASN A 432 -23.76 -20.76 -32.20
N ASN A 433 -23.03 -21.65 -31.52
CA ASN A 433 -21.79 -22.24 -32.02
C ASN A 433 -20.81 -21.18 -32.52
N ALA A 434 -20.62 -20.12 -31.73
CA ALA A 434 -19.89 -18.92 -32.13
C ALA A 434 -18.44 -19.14 -32.53
N ASN A 435 -17.83 -20.29 -32.20
CA ASN A 435 -16.48 -20.67 -32.63
C ASN A 435 -16.40 -21.13 -34.08
N SER A 436 -17.49 -21.61 -34.67
CA SER A 436 -17.49 -22.19 -36.01
C SER A 436 -18.07 -21.26 -37.06
N ASN A 437 -18.39 -20.02 -36.70
CA ASN A 437 -18.96 -19.03 -37.62
C ASN A 437 -18.58 -17.58 -37.22
N HIS A 438 -18.84 -16.64 -38.14
CA HIS A 438 -18.58 -15.20 -37.97
C HIS A 438 -19.88 -14.41 -37.79
N ASN A 439 -20.90 -14.94 -37.10
CA ASN A 439 -22.20 -14.28 -36.94
C ASN A 439 -22.37 -13.58 -35.59
N SER A 440 -21.33 -13.52 -34.75
CA SER A 440 -21.37 -12.70 -33.54
C SER A 440 -21.15 -11.22 -33.90
N HIS A 441 -21.77 -10.33 -33.14
CA HIS A 441 -21.78 -8.90 -33.42
C HIS A 441 -21.38 -8.08 -32.21
N ALA A 442 -20.57 -7.05 -32.44
CA ALA A 442 -20.17 -6.07 -31.44
C ALA A 442 -20.38 -4.66 -32.00
N LYS A 443 -21.61 -4.37 -32.46
CA LYS A 443 -22.01 -3.09 -33.08
C LYS A 443 -22.19 -2.00 -32.01
N PHE A 444 -21.12 -1.76 -31.24
CA PHE A 444 -21.16 -0.89 -30.08
C PHE A 444 -21.65 0.51 -30.46
N GLY A 445 -22.66 1.00 -29.74
CA GLY A 445 -23.20 2.34 -29.92
C GLY A 445 -24.05 2.57 -31.16
N TYR A 446 -24.40 1.54 -31.94
CA TYR A 446 -25.16 1.69 -33.19
C TYR A 446 -26.56 2.31 -32.96
N GLU A 447 -27.32 1.81 -31.99
CA GLU A 447 -28.67 2.30 -31.64
C GLU A 447 -28.68 3.32 -30.50
N ASN A 448 -27.48 3.76 -30.05
CA ASN A 448 -27.28 4.59 -28.87
C ASN A 448 -27.99 4.04 -27.62
N VAL A 449 -28.06 2.71 -27.47
CA VAL A 449 -28.60 2.07 -26.25
C VAL A 449 -27.63 2.22 -25.10
N TYR A 450 -26.33 2.14 -25.39
CA TYR A 450 -25.23 2.29 -24.45
C TYR A 450 -24.39 3.53 -24.77
N SER A 451 -23.75 4.10 -23.75
CA SER A 451 -22.93 5.32 -23.88
C SER A 451 -21.56 5.05 -24.52
N VAL A 452 -21.29 5.63 -25.68
CA VAL A 452 -19.98 5.57 -26.31
C VAL A 452 -19.05 6.65 -25.72
N PRO A 453 -17.81 6.33 -25.32
CA PRO A 453 -16.82 7.32 -24.93
C PRO A 453 -16.57 8.37 -26.02
N SER A 454 -16.28 9.60 -25.62
CA SER A 454 -15.92 10.67 -26.57
C SER A 454 -14.60 10.34 -27.28
N GLY A 455 -14.52 10.68 -28.57
CA GLY A 455 -13.31 10.48 -29.37
C GLY A 455 -13.19 9.12 -30.06
N VAL A 456 -14.13 8.19 -29.84
CA VAL A 456 -14.19 6.91 -30.57
C VAL A 456 -14.40 7.15 -32.06
N GLN A 457 -13.51 6.60 -32.89
CA GLN A 457 -13.55 6.79 -34.35
C GLN A 457 -14.40 5.71 -35.04
N ASN A 458 -14.15 4.44 -34.74
CA ASN A 458 -14.84 3.29 -35.32
C ASN A 458 -15.55 2.48 -34.24
N LYS A 459 -16.78 2.88 -33.95
CA LYS A 459 -17.60 2.25 -32.91
C LYS A 459 -17.84 0.75 -33.16
N GLN A 460 -18.03 0.33 -34.42
CA GLN A 460 -18.37 -1.05 -34.77
C GLN A 460 -17.18 -2.02 -34.62
N ALA A 461 -15.95 -1.55 -34.78
CA ALA A 461 -14.75 -2.36 -34.60
C ALA A 461 -14.09 -2.18 -33.23
N LEU A 462 -14.59 -1.26 -32.39
CA LEU A 462 -13.94 -0.85 -31.14
C LEU A 462 -13.71 -2.03 -30.20
N LEU A 463 -14.77 -2.80 -29.92
CA LEU A 463 -14.76 -3.85 -28.90
C LEU A 463 -14.07 -5.13 -29.37
N ALA A 464 -14.41 -5.63 -30.55
CA ALA A 464 -13.97 -6.94 -31.02
C ALA A 464 -12.88 -6.89 -32.12
N GLY A 465 -12.44 -5.70 -32.51
CA GLY A 465 -11.47 -5.52 -33.60
C GLY A 465 -12.08 -5.52 -35.00
N SER A 466 -13.21 -6.22 -35.18
CA SER A 466 -13.96 -6.29 -36.43
C SER A 466 -15.46 -6.40 -36.15
N HIS A 467 -16.27 -6.15 -37.18
CA HIS A 467 -17.68 -6.46 -37.19
C HIS A 467 -18.05 -7.07 -38.55
N PRO A 468 -18.60 -8.30 -38.60
CA PRO A 468 -18.83 -9.20 -37.48
C PRO A 468 -17.52 -9.81 -36.91
N PHE A 469 -17.61 -10.63 -35.87
CA PHE A 469 -16.45 -11.25 -35.23
C PHE A 469 -16.71 -12.71 -34.78
N THR A 470 -15.62 -13.42 -34.49
CA THR A 470 -15.63 -14.75 -33.85
C THR A 470 -14.89 -14.64 -32.52
N PRO A 471 -15.54 -14.94 -31.39
CA PRO A 471 -14.87 -14.98 -30.09
C PRO A 471 -13.88 -16.15 -30.02
N ASP A 472 -12.74 -15.93 -29.37
CA ASP A 472 -11.81 -17.02 -28.99
C ASP A 472 -12.37 -17.83 -27.81
N ASP A 473 -13.02 -17.14 -26.87
CA ASP A 473 -13.71 -17.72 -25.71
C ASP A 473 -14.66 -16.68 -25.12
N TRP A 474 -15.63 -17.16 -24.33
CA TRP A 474 -16.45 -16.30 -23.48
C TRP A 474 -16.91 -17.03 -22.22
N GLU A 475 -17.04 -16.27 -21.14
CA GLU A 475 -17.37 -16.75 -19.82
C GLU A 475 -18.53 -15.93 -19.24
N VAL A 476 -19.34 -16.58 -18.42
CA VAL A 476 -20.38 -15.92 -17.64
C VAL A 476 -20.25 -16.34 -16.18
N PHE A 477 -20.13 -15.35 -15.31
CA PHE A 477 -20.17 -15.50 -13.87
C PHE A 477 -21.45 -14.88 -13.33
N TYR A 478 -21.91 -15.37 -12.18
CA TYR A 478 -23.03 -14.82 -11.44
C TYR A 478 -22.64 -14.56 -9.99
N LEU A 479 -23.36 -13.66 -9.33
CA LEU A 479 -23.21 -13.42 -7.90
C LEU A 479 -23.85 -14.57 -7.12
N GLY A 480 -23.02 -15.32 -6.37
CA GLY A 480 -23.38 -16.49 -5.58
C GLY A 480 -23.90 -16.20 -4.19
#